data_AF-A0A932T1N4-F1
#
_entry.id   AF-A0A932T1N4-F1
#
_cell.length_a   1.000
_cell.length_b   1.000
_cell.length_c   1.000
_cell.angle_alpha   90.00
_cell.angle_beta   90.00
_cell.angle_gamma   90.00
#
_symmetry.space_group_name_H-M   'P 1'
#
loop_
_entity.id
_entity.type
_entity.pdbx_description
1 polymer ?
#
loop_
_entity_poly.entity_id
_entity_poly.type
_entity_poly.pdbx_seq_one_letter_code
_entity_poly.pdbx_strand_id
1 'polypeptide(L)'
;MHELMRVTGMRVPIVIGAMAAVVCASWILADENARRPPDHRPNRGVRRSDWPQLGGSTHRNNAPQGPRVPIDWDVATGRNIKWSAPLGSQTYGNVVVANGQIYVGTNNAGGRLPRYPAKVDLGVLLCLRESDGSLLWQYSSEKLASGRVHDWEMLGLC
;
A
#
# COMPACT_ATOMS: atom_id res chain seq x y z
N MET A 1 49.31 46.16 34.95
CA MET A 1 48.47 47.19 34.32
C MET A 1 47.10 46.56 34.07
N HIS A 2 46.05 47.17 34.64
CA HIS A 2 44.62 47.20 34.27
C HIS A 2 44.03 46.02 33.44
N GLU A 3 42.89 45.40 33.75
CA GLU A 3 41.67 45.95 34.36
C GLU A 3 40.71 44.80 34.75
N LEU A 4 39.91 45.00 35.81
CA LEU A 4 38.80 44.14 36.20
C LEU A 4 37.63 44.29 35.20
N MET A 5 36.93 43.19 34.90
CA MET A 5 35.48 43.26 34.69
C MET A 5 34.78 42.11 35.39
N ARG A 6 34.23 42.41 36.58
CA ARG A 6 33.17 41.62 37.19
C ARG A 6 31.91 41.81 36.36
N VAL A 7 31.27 40.73 35.94
CA VAL A 7 29.83 40.76 35.62
C VAL A 7 29.13 39.84 36.60
N THR A 8 28.29 40.49 37.39
CA THR A 8 27.45 40.03 38.48
C THR A 8 26.47 38.93 38.06
N GLY A 9 26.14 38.07 39.02
CA GLY A 9 25.26 36.92 38.84
C GLY A 9 23.88 37.31 38.31
N MET A 10 23.46 36.61 37.25
CA MET A 10 22.10 36.63 36.74
C MET A 10 21.53 35.22 36.90
N ARG A 11 20.65 35.05 37.89
CA ARG A 11 19.82 33.84 38.00
C ARG A 11 18.86 33.85 36.82
N VAL A 12 19.11 33.01 35.81
CA VAL A 12 18.20 32.81 34.68
C VAL A 12 16.99 32.01 35.17
N PRO A 13 15.76 32.56 35.10
CA PRO A 13 14.57 31.81 35.50
C PRO A 13 14.33 30.65 34.53
N ILE A 14 14.05 29.46 35.09
CA ILE A 14 13.84 28.17 34.40
C ILE A 14 12.80 28.25 33.25
N VAL A 15 11.92 29.25 33.27
CA VAL A 15 10.87 29.46 32.26
C VAL A 15 11.42 29.91 30.89
N ILE A 16 12.59 30.56 30.84
CA ILE A 16 13.20 30.99 29.56
C ILE A 16 13.81 29.80 28.81
N GLY A 17 14.28 28.77 29.51
CA GLY A 17 14.87 27.57 28.91
C GLY A 17 13.88 26.76 28.09
N ALA A 18 12.62 26.64 28.55
CA ALA A 18 11.57 25.93 27.82
C ALA A 18 11.14 26.67 26.53
N MET A 19 11.00 28.00 26.60
CA MET A 19 10.69 28.82 25.42
C MET A 19 11.82 28.81 24.39
N ALA A 20 13.07 28.90 24.83
CA ALA A 20 14.22 28.82 23.93
C ALA A 20 14.33 27.44 23.23
N ALA A 21 14.04 26.35 23.94
CA ALA A 21 14.04 25.01 23.36
C ALA A 21 12.91 24.81 22.34
N VAL A 22 11.70 25.32 22.62
CA VAL A 22 10.57 25.27 21.67
C VAL A 22 10.84 26.13 20.43
N VAL A 23 11.44 27.30 20.61
CA VAL A 23 11.84 28.18 19.51
C VAL A 23 12.94 27.52 18.68
N CYS A 24 14.02 27.02 19.29
CA CYS A 24 15.07 26.28 18.58
C CYS A 24 14.52 25.06 17.84
N ALA A 25 13.67 24.24 18.46
CA ALA A 25 13.05 23.10 17.80
C ALA A 25 12.17 23.53 16.61
N SER A 26 11.45 24.63 16.73
CA SER A 26 10.63 25.18 15.64
C SER A 26 11.48 25.70 14.48
N TRP A 27 12.60 26.38 14.76
CA TRP A 27 13.55 26.82 13.74
C TRP A 27 14.27 25.66 13.06
N ILE A 28 14.67 24.63 13.83
CA ILE A 28 15.30 23.42 13.29
C ILE A 28 14.31 22.66 12.39
N LEU A 29 13.07 22.49 12.82
CA LEU A 29 12.02 21.85 12.01
C LEU A 29 11.65 22.67 10.77
N ALA A 30 11.64 24.01 10.88
CA ALA A 30 11.41 24.89 9.74
C ALA A 30 12.56 24.82 8.72
N ASP A 31 13.81 24.81 9.19
CA ASP A 31 15.01 24.68 8.35
C ASP A 31 15.10 23.29 7.69
N GLU A 32 14.79 22.22 8.41
CA GLU A 32 14.69 20.86 7.83
C GLU A 32 13.60 20.78 6.75
N ASN A 33 12.44 21.39 6.97
CA ASN A 33 11.38 21.43 5.96
C ASN A 33 11.74 22.31 4.76
N ALA A 34 12.46 23.41 4.96
CA ALA A 34 12.91 24.30 3.88
C ALA A 34 14.01 23.67 3.00
N ARG A 35 14.84 22.80 3.59
CA ARG A 35 15.90 22.06 2.87
C ARG A 35 15.39 20.83 2.12
N ARG A 36 14.18 20.33 2.42
CA ARG A 36 13.59 19.24 1.66
C ARG A 36 13.19 19.77 0.28
N PRO A 37 13.79 19.26 -0.82
CA PRO A 37 13.34 19.64 -2.13
C PRO A 37 11.85 19.26 -2.27
N PRO A 38 11.04 20.09 -2.95
CA PRO A 38 9.65 19.77 -3.20
C PRO A 38 9.53 18.38 -3.82
N ASP A 39 8.65 17.53 -3.27
CA ASP A 39 8.46 16.19 -3.79
C ASP A 39 7.81 16.28 -5.17
N HIS A 40 8.63 16.16 -6.21
CA HIS A 40 8.18 16.14 -7.61
C HIS A 40 7.60 14.78 -8.01
N ARG A 41 7.58 13.80 -7.11
CA ARG A 41 6.92 12.53 -7.41
C ARG A 41 5.42 12.79 -7.51
N PRO A 42 4.76 12.28 -8.58
CA PRO A 42 3.31 12.37 -8.68
C PRO A 42 2.70 11.75 -7.41
N ASN A 43 1.65 12.36 -6.87
CA ASN A 43 0.92 11.79 -5.75
C ASN A 43 0.41 10.40 -6.17
N ARG A 44 1.09 9.35 -5.72
CA ARG A 44 0.79 7.98 -6.11
C ARG A 44 -0.44 7.43 -5.41
N GLY A 45 -1.04 8.19 -4.48
CA GLY A 45 -2.22 7.75 -3.73
C GLY A 45 -1.93 6.74 -2.63
N VAL A 46 -0.66 6.56 -2.25
CA VAL A 46 -0.21 5.60 -1.22
C VAL A 46 -0.85 5.95 0.12
N ARG A 47 -1.45 4.96 0.79
CA ARG A 47 -2.11 5.13 2.10
C ARG A 47 -1.40 4.31 3.17
N ARG A 48 -1.51 4.75 4.44
CA ARG A 48 -0.98 4.00 5.59
C ARG A 48 -1.60 2.61 5.74
N SER A 49 -2.83 2.42 5.25
CA SER A 49 -3.55 1.16 5.27
C SER A 49 -3.32 0.30 4.02
N ASP A 50 -2.43 0.72 3.11
CA ASP A 50 -2.07 -0.09 1.95
C ASP A 50 -1.40 -1.39 2.41
N TRP A 51 -1.64 -2.45 1.63
CA TRP A 51 -1.18 -3.81 1.84
C TRP A 51 -0.33 -4.26 0.63
N PRO A 52 0.91 -3.72 0.47
CA PRO A 52 1.73 -3.91 -0.72
C PRO A 52 2.31 -5.33 -0.89
N GLN A 53 2.23 -6.19 0.13
CA GLN A 53 2.85 -7.51 0.13
C GLN A 53 2.13 -8.49 1.07
N LEU A 54 2.43 -9.78 0.97
CA LEU A 54 1.96 -10.79 1.93
C LEU A 54 2.39 -10.40 3.36
N GLY A 55 1.43 -10.42 4.29
CA GLY A 55 1.64 -9.96 5.67
C GLY A 55 1.72 -8.44 5.83
N GLY A 56 1.35 -7.67 4.80
CA GLY A 56 1.01 -6.23 4.83
C GLY A 56 2.17 -5.27 4.97
N SER A 57 3.22 -5.66 5.69
CA SER A 57 4.40 -4.84 5.96
C SER A 57 5.63 -5.71 6.11
N THR A 58 6.79 -5.09 6.28
CA THR A 58 8.06 -5.77 6.56
C THR A 58 8.01 -6.63 7.83
N HIS A 59 7.06 -6.40 8.73
CA HIS A 59 6.81 -7.22 9.92
C HIS A 59 6.12 -8.56 9.62
N ARG A 60 5.61 -8.76 8.40
CA ARG A 60 4.97 -10.01 7.93
C ARG A 60 3.84 -10.51 8.86
N ASN A 61 3.06 -9.58 9.39
CA ASN A 61 1.95 -9.89 10.29
C ASN A 61 0.63 -9.69 9.54
N ASN A 62 -0.12 -10.79 9.34
CA ASN A 62 -1.36 -10.80 8.56
C ASN A 62 -2.56 -10.28 9.37
N ALA A 63 -2.38 -9.16 10.08
CA ALA A 63 -3.40 -8.51 10.90
C ALA A 63 -3.74 -7.13 10.30
N PRO A 64 -5.02 -6.86 9.98
CA PRO A 64 -5.44 -5.56 9.49
C PRO A 64 -5.25 -4.48 10.56
N GLN A 65 -4.90 -3.28 10.12
CA GLN A 65 -4.80 -2.11 10.99
C GLN A 65 -6.14 -1.38 11.04
N GLY A 66 -6.54 -0.91 12.22
CA GLY A 66 -7.64 0.03 12.39
C GLY A 66 -8.84 -0.50 13.19
N PRO A 67 -9.73 0.41 13.62
CA PRO A 67 -10.91 0.05 14.39
C PRO A 67 -12.01 -0.54 13.48
N ARG A 68 -12.89 -1.37 14.07
CA ARG A 68 -14.12 -1.91 13.43
C ARG A 68 -13.87 -2.85 12.23
N VAL A 69 -12.85 -3.69 12.30
CA VAL A 69 -12.74 -4.83 11.38
C VAL A 69 -13.92 -5.77 11.64
N PRO A 70 -14.75 -6.10 10.63
CA PRO A 70 -15.83 -7.06 10.80
C PRO A 70 -15.27 -8.42 11.25
N ILE A 71 -15.82 -8.95 12.34
CA ILE A 71 -15.46 -10.29 12.85
C ILE A 71 -16.45 -11.36 12.42
N ASP A 72 -17.53 -10.97 11.74
CA ASP A 72 -18.48 -11.85 11.11
C ASP A 72 -18.87 -11.30 9.72
N TRP A 73 -19.28 -12.21 8.83
CA TRP A 73 -19.77 -11.88 7.49
C TRP A 73 -20.63 -13.03 6.96
N ASP A 74 -21.40 -12.76 5.91
CA ASP A 74 -22.18 -13.78 5.21
C ASP A 74 -22.13 -13.51 3.69
N VAL A 75 -21.59 -14.48 2.95
CA VAL A 75 -21.36 -14.37 1.51
C VAL A 75 -22.64 -14.51 0.70
N ALA A 76 -23.61 -15.29 1.20
CA ALA A 76 -24.87 -15.52 0.49
C ALA A 76 -25.78 -14.27 0.53
N THR A 77 -25.78 -13.57 1.66
CA THR A 77 -26.62 -12.39 1.91
C THR A 77 -25.89 -11.08 1.63
N GLY A 78 -24.55 -11.08 1.57
CA GLY A 78 -23.73 -9.88 1.43
C GLY A 78 -23.49 -9.11 2.74
N ARG A 79 -23.86 -9.68 3.90
CA ARG A 79 -23.65 -9.03 5.20
C ARG A 79 -22.17 -8.80 5.46
N ASN A 80 -21.81 -7.56 5.80
CA ASN A 80 -20.44 -7.10 6.01
C ASN A 80 -19.50 -7.27 4.79
N ILE A 81 -20.07 -7.36 3.58
CA ILE A 81 -19.32 -7.39 2.31
C ILE A 81 -19.57 -6.08 1.58
N LYS A 82 -18.49 -5.35 1.24
CA LYS A 82 -18.60 -4.05 0.56
C LYS A 82 -18.92 -4.20 -0.92
N TRP A 83 -18.28 -5.16 -1.58
CA TRP A 83 -18.47 -5.51 -2.99
C TRP A 83 -17.80 -6.86 -3.25
N SER A 84 -18.10 -7.46 -4.41
CA SER A 84 -17.44 -8.66 -4.91
C SER A 84 -17.10 -8.49 -6.39
N ALA A 85 -16.04 -9.17 -6.84
CA ALA A 85 -15.62 -9.20 -8.23
C ALA A 85 -15.34 -10.65 -8.65
N PRO A 86 -15.82 -11.11 -9.81
CA PRO A 86 -15.48 -12.45 -10.29
C PRO A 86 -13.98 -12.50 -10.61
N LEU A 87 -13.35 -13.65 -10.34
CA LEU A 87 -11.96 -13.96 -10.73
C LEU A 87 -11.94 -14.98 -11.88
N GLY A 88 -10.81 -15.67 -12.08
CA GLY A 88 -10.76 -16.85 -12.92
C GLY A 88 -11.20 -18.10 -12.15
N SER A 89 -10.99 -19.28 -12.73
CA SER A 89 -11.33 -20.55 -12.09
C SER A 89 -10.26 -21.06 -11.12
N GLN A 90 -9.04 -20.52 -11.21
CA GLN A 90 -7.95 -20.83 -10.30
C GLN A 90 -7.21 -19.55 -9.90
N THR A 91 -7.07 -19.34 -8.60
CA THR A 91 -6.49 -18.15 -7.98
C THR A 91 -5.78 -18.62 -6.70
N TYR A 92 -4.46 -18.65 -6.74
CA TYR A 92 -3.62 -19.05 -5.60
C TYR A 92 -2.73 -17.90 -5.10
N GLY A 93 -2.63 -16.81 -5.88
CA GLY A 93 -1.86 -15.62 -5.53
C GLY A 93 -2.48 -14.84 -4.38
N ASN A 94 -1.63 -14.12 -3.65
CA ASN A 94 -2.06 -13.18 -2.64
C ASN A 94 -2.56 -11.89 -3.28
N VAL A 95 -3.45 -11.20 -2.58
CA VAL A 95 -3.95 -9.89 -3.03
C VAL A 95 -3.02 -8.79 -2.52
N VAL A 96 -2.68 -7.87 -3.41
CA VAL A 96 -2.00 -6.61 -3.07
C VAL A 96 -3.01 -5.48 -3.18
N VAL A 97 -3.10 -4.62 -2.15
CA VAL A 97 -3.98 -3.44 -2.16
C VAL A 97 -3.12 -2.21 -1.96
N ALA A 98 -3.04 -1.34 -2.95
CA ALA A 98 -2.27 -0.11 -2.83
C ALA A 98 -2.80 0.96 -3.77
N ASN A 99 -2.66 2.23 -3.42
CA ASN A 99 -2.99 3.35 -4.31
C ASN A 99 -4.44 3.36 -4.84
N GLY A 100 -5.40 2.84 -4.07
CA GLY A 100 -6.79 2.71 -4.55
C GLY A 100 -7.01 1.58 -5.57
N GLN A 101 -6.03 0.69 -5.73
CA GLN A 101 -6.02 -0.42 -6.68
C GLN A 101 -5.78 -1.74 -5.96
N ILE A 102 -6.31 -2.81 -6.53
CA ILE A 102 -6.21 -4.17 -6.05
C ILE A 102 -5.59 -5.01 -7.16
N TYR A 103 -4.50 -5.70 -6.86
CA TYR A 103 -3.79 -6.56 -7.78
C TYR A 103 -3.94 -8.01 -7.33
N VAL A 104 -4.41 -8.87 -8.23
CA VAL A 104 -4.65 -10.28 -7.93
C VAL A 104 -4.30 -11.16 -9.13
N GLY A 105 -3.44 -12.15 -8.88
CA GLY A 105 -3.08 -13.18 -9.84
C GLY A 105 -4.16 -14.26 -9.94
N THR A 106 -4.52 -14.65 -11.16
CA THR A 106 -5.57 -15.62 -11.47
C THR A 106 -5.31 -16.23 -12.86
N ASN A 107 -6.18 -17.11 -13.35
CA ASN A 107 -6.21 -17.54 -14.75
C ASN A 107 -7.22 -16.75 -15.61
N ASN A 108 -7.21 -17.00 -16.92
CA ASN A 108 -8.07 -16.31 -17.90
C ASN A 108 -9.49 -16.86 -18.04
N ALA A 109 -9.96 -17.75 -17.15
CA ALA A 109 -11.32 -18.31 -17.27
C ALA A 109 -12.43 -17.23 -17.23
N GLY A 110 -12.14 -16.05 -16.69
CA GLY A 110 -13.06 -14.89 -16.72
C GLY A 110 -13.17 -14.18 -18.08
N GLY A 111 -12.29 -14.47 -19.05
CA GLY A 111 -12.40 -14.02 -20.44
C GLY A 111 -12.63 -12.52 -20.64
N ARG A 112 -11.96 -11.66 -19.86
CA ARG A 112 -12.30 -10.22 -19.76
C ARG A 112 -11.86 -9.38 -20.96
N LEU A 113 -10.92 -9.87 -21.76
CA LEU A 113 -10.39 -9.16 -22.92
C LEU A 113 -10.87 -9.83 -24.22
N PRO A 114 -11.44 -9.08 -25.20
CA PRO A 114 -11.86 -9.65 -26.48
C PRO A 114 -10.74 -10.37 -27.24
N ARG A 115 -9.49 -9.89 -27.11
CA ARG A 115 -8.30 -10.52 -27.69
C ARG A 115 -8.01 -11.92 -27.11
N TYR A 116 -8.43 -12.17 -25.87
CA TYR A 116 -8.16 -13.40 -25.14
C TYR A 116 -9.46 -13.98 -24.57
N PRO A 117 -10.28 -14.65 -25.40
CA PRO A 117 -11.50 -15.29 -24.91
C PRO A 117 -11.16 -16.36 -23.87
N ALA A 118 -12.12 -16.70 -23.01
CA ALA A 118 -11.93 -17.60 -21.86
C ALA A 118 -11.33 -18.98 -22.19
N LYS A 119 -11.46 -19.43 -23.44
CA LYS A 119 -10.87 -20.68 -23.96
C LYS A 119 -9.36 -20.63 -24.16
N VAL A 120 -8.74 -19.45 -24.13
CA VAL A 120 -7.29 -19.29 -24.23
C VAL A 120 -6.71 -19.34 -22.83
N ASP A 121 -5.94 -20.39 -22.56
CA ASP A 121 -5.27 -20.59 -21.27
C ASP A 121 -4.11 -19.60 -21.11
N LEU A 122 -4.18 -18.80 -20.05
CA LEU A 122 -3.20 -17.75 -19.72
C LEU A 122 -3.12 -17.59 -18.21
N GLY A 123 -1.93 -17.27 -17.73
CA GLY A 123 -1.77 -16.61 -16.43
C GLY A 123 -2.21 -15.16 -16.55
N VAL A 124 -2.98 -14.66 -15.58
CA VAL A 124 -3.56 -13.32 -15.61
C VAL A 124 -3.28 -12.57 -14.31
N LEU A 125 -2.86 -11.31 -14.43
CA LEU A 125 -2.86 -10.36 -13.31
C LEU A 125 -3.96 -9.34 -13.56
N LEU A 126 -4.94 -9.30 -12.66
CA LEU A 126 -6.00 -8.30 -12.69
C LEU A 126 -5.60 -7.10 -11.85
N CYS A 127 -5.94 -5.91 -12.34
CA CYS A 127 -6.02 -4.71 -11.52
C CYS A 127 -7.47 -4.25 -11.44
N LEU A 128 -7.99 -4.20 -10.22
CA LEU A 128 -9.34 -3.78 -9.89
C LEU A 128 -9.29 -2.48 -9.09
N ARG A 129 -10.34 -1.67 -9.20
CA ARG A 129 -10.49 -0.47 -8.36
C ARG A 129 -10.93 -0.87 -6.95
N GLU A 130 -10.25 -0.37 -5.92
CA GLU A 130 -10.53 -0.70 -4.51
C GLU A 130 -11.94 -0.26 -4.06
N SER A 131 -12.50 0.80 -4.65
CA SER A 131 -13.79 1.35 -4.21
C SER A 131 -14.98 0.47 -4.56
N ASP A 132 -14.93 -0.23 -5.69
CA ASP A 132 -16.10 -0.92 -6.30
C ASP A 132 -15.77 -2.26 -6.97
N GLY A 133 -14.50 -2.68 -7.03
CA GLY A 133 -14.10 -3.93 -7.66
C GLY A 133 -14.11 -3.91 -9.19
N SER A 134 -14.34 -2.76 -9.83
CA SER A 134 -14.35 -2.64 -11.29
C SER A 134 -12.98 -2.94 -11.90
N LEU A 135 -12.97 -3.65 -13.03
CA LEU A 135 -11.75 -3.94 -13.78
C LEU A 135 -11.15 -2.63 -14.33
N LEU A 136 -9.90 -2.35 -13.96
CA LEU A 136 -9.12 -1.26 -14.52
C LEU A 136 -8.29 -1.74 -15.71
N TRP A 137 -7.56 -2.83 -15.53
CA TRP A 137 -6.78 -3.46 -16.58
C TRP A 137 -6.50 -4.93 -16.27
N GLN A 138 -6.07 -5.65 -17.29
CA GLN A 138 -5.62 -7.03 -17.21
C GLN A 138 -4.28 -7.16 -17.92
N TYR A 139 -3.30 -7.75 -17.24
CA TYR A 139 -2.10 -8.30 -17.87
C TYR A 139 -2.31 -9.80 -18.10
N SER A 140 -1.91 -10.29 -19.27
CA SER A 140 -2.01 -11.69 -19.66
C SER A 140 -0.63 -12.22 -20.04
N SER A 141 -0.25 -13.35 -19.43
CA SER A 141 0.95 -14.11 -19.73
C SER A 141 0.58 -15.40 -20.43
N GLU A 142 1.23 -15.67 -21.56
CA GLU A 142 1.12 -16.93 -22.26
C GLU A 142 1.74 -18.06 -21.43
N LYS A 143 1.22 -19.26 -21.67
CA LYS A 143 1.72 -20.50 -21.06
C LYS A 143 3.05 -20.91 -21.69
N LEU A 144 3.92 -21.55 -20.91
CA LEU A 144 5.18 -22.07 -21.43
C LEU A 144 4.96 -23.19 -22.46
N ALA A 145 5.71 -23.15 -23.57
CA ALA A 145 5.62 -24.15 -24.64
C ALA A 145 5.95 -25.57 -24.18
N SER A 146 6.69 -25.73 -23.09
CA SER A 146 6.98 -27.03 -22.47
C SER A 146 5.75 -27.71 -21.84
N GLY A 147 4.64 -26.97 -21.71
CA GLY A 147 3.39 -27.46 -21.16
C GLY A 147 3.52 -27.90 -19.70
N ARG A 148 2.74 -28.93 -19.36
CA ARG A 148 2.42 -29.37 -17.99
C ARG A 148 3.62 -29.65 -17.08
N VAL A 149 4.79 -29.95 -17.64
CA VAL A 149 6.01 -30.20 -16.85
C VAL A 149 6.43 -28.95 -16.07
N HIS A 150 6.24 -27.76 -16.64
CA HIS A 150 6.65 -26.49 -16.03
C HIS A 150 5.49 -25.53 -15.83
N ASP A 151 4.39 -25.69 -16.56
CA ASP A 151 3.25 -24.78 -16.53
C ASP A 151 1.96 -25.58 -16.64
N TRP A 152 1.31 -25.79 -15.49
CA TRP A 152 0.10 -26.59 -15.42
C TRP A 152 -1.06 -25.84 -16.07
N GLU A 153 -1.89 -26.59 -16.81
CA GLU A 153 -3.08 -26.06 -17.47
C GLU A 153 -3.99 -25.33 -16.47
N MET A 154 -4.52 -24.19 -16.88
CA MET A 154 -5.44 -23.35 -16.11
C MET A 154 -4.84 -22.78 -14.82
N LEU A 155 -3.57 -23.02 -14.51
CA LEU A 155 -2.94 -22.44 -13.32
C LEU A 155 -2.80 -20.92 -13.49
N GLY A 156 -3.25 -20.17 -12.48
CA GLY A 156 -3.17 -18.71 -12.48
C GLY A 156 -1.76 -18.19 -12.17
N LEU A 157 -1.56 -16.87 -12.30
CA LEU A 157 -0.39 -16.21 -11.73
C LEU A 157 -0.50 -16.18 -10.19
N CYS A 158 0.64 -16.31 -9.52
CA CYS A 158 0.76 -16.28 -8.05
C CYS A 158 1.54 -15.07 -7.58
#